data_AF-A0A0D3JI76-F1
#
_entry.id   AF-A0A0D3JI76-F1
#
_cell.length_a   1.000
_cell.length_b   1.000
_cell.length_c   1.000
_cell.angle_alpha   90.00
_cell.angle_beta   90.00
_cell.angle_gamma   90.00
#
_symmetry.space_group_name_H-M   'P 1'
#
loop_
_entity.id
_entity.type
_entity.pdbx_description
1 polymer ?
#
loop_
_entity_poly.entity_id
_entity_poly.type
_entity_poly.pdbx_seq_one_letter_code
_entity_poly.pdbx_strand_id
1 'polypeptide(L)'
;MPSRARTAGDAPPTDWLAELPHELLLRVLESVDDFSDCAAFSLATPRLGLLAHRRGLARFVDLRFAIAMKLLLIQRCAAAGTFGTVSVTLSEVTLRKYAGDCRASADHFPWLASVSPALCLSSELEGAGELRAEDWRLRRGEEVGAKLRMRFLQGRGMVRHYEGERGAERLVRECVDGTVFHYEGERGAERRVRQCFDDMVFHYEGEQGAERQVRTEFANGTVFHYEGERGAERRVRQCFDDMVFHYEGEQGAERQVRTEFADGTVFHYEGERGAERKVRYEFADGNVLHYEGEPGVERLLRVELADGTVEHHEGERGAERKVRAVSASGAVVKYFEGARGVERVVRWEFDGPARPQ
;
A
#
# COMPACT_ATOMS: atom_id res chain seq x y z
N MET A 1 -47.07 -30.39 -19.05
CA MET A 1 -46.88 -29.75 -20.37
C MET A 1 -45.42 -29.93 -20.76
N PRO A 2 -45.08 -30.62 -21.86
CA PRO A 2 -43.69 -30.78 -22.27
C PRO A 2 -43.15 -29.46 -22.83
N SER A 3 -41.92 -29.10 -22.42
CA SER A 3 -41.21 -27.92 -22.89
C SER A 3 -40.88 -28.06 -24.39
N ARG A 4 -41.30 -27.08 -25.20
CA ARG A 4 -40.98 -27.01 -26.63
C ARG A 4 -39.50 -26.61 -26.79
N ALA A 5 -38.72 -27.45 -27.48
CA ALA A 5 -37.34 -27.12 -27.83
C ALA A 5 -37.30 -25.88 -28.75
N ARG A 6 -36.44 -24.91 -28.43
CA ARG A 6 -36.26 -23.67 -29.22
C ARG A 6 -35.73 -24.00 -30.62
N THR A 7 -36.27 -23.31 -31.61
CA THR A 7 -35.78 -23.38 -33.00
C THR A 7 -34.93 -22.16 -33.33
N ALA A 8 -34.01 -22.27 -34.29
CA ALA A 8 -33.01 -21.25 -34.64
C ALA A 8 -33.57 -19.87 -35.08
N GLY A 9 -34.90 -19.70 -35.15
CA GLY A 9 -35.59 -18.44 -35.45
C GLY A 9 -36.29 -17.78 -34.25
N ASP A 10 -36.16 -18.31 -33.04
CA ASP A 10 -36.73 -17.68 -31.84
C ASP A 10 -35.92 -16.42 -31.49
N ALA A 11 -36.60 -15.29 -31.30
CA ALA A 11 -35.99 -14.04 -30.86
C ALA A 11 -35.16 -14.26 -29.57
N PRO A 12 -34.02 -13.56 -29.40
CA PRO A 12 -33.23 -13.70 -28.18
C PRO A 12 -34.11 -13.38 -26.97
N PRO A 13 -34.02 -14.17 -25.89
CA PRO A 13 -34.85 -13.94 -24.71
C PRO A 13 -34.63 -12.52 -24.21
N THR A 14 -35.71 -11.74 -24.13
CA THR A 14 -35.68 -10.40 -23.56
C THR A 14 -35.18 -10.48 -22.12
N ASP A 15 -34.12 -9.72 -21.83
CA ASP A 15 -33.63 -9.56 -20.47
C ASP A 15 -34.56 -8.59 -19.72
N TRP A 16 -35.70 -9.13 -19.29
CA TRP A 16 -36.74 -8.38 -18.57
C TRP A 16 -36.22 -7.73 -17.29
N LEU A 17 -35.12 -8.23 -16.71
CA LEU A 17 -34.47 -7.62 -15.55
C LEU A 17 -33.72 -6.34 -15.91
N ALA A 18 -33.19 -6.23 -17.13
CA ALA A 18 -32.51 -5.03 -17.60
C ALA A 18 -33.49 -3.88 -17.94
N GLU A 19 -34.76 -4.20 -18.19
CA GLU A 19 -35.79 -3.23 -18.60
C GLU A 19 -36.66 -2.70 -17.44
N LEU A 20 -36.59 -3.32 -16.25
CA LEU A 20 -37.38 -2.92 -15.09
C LEU A 20 -36.76 -1.73 -14.33
N PRO A 21 -37.58 -0.79 -13.82
CA PRO A 21 -37.14 0.24 -12.87
C PRO A 21 -36.50 -0.35 -11.61
N HIS A 22 -35.48 0.32 -11.08
CA HIS A 22 -34.70 -0.15 -9.92
C HIS A 22 -35.56 -0.38 -8.67
N GLU A 23 -36.65 0.38 -8.49
CA GLU A 23 -37.58 0.25 -7.38
C GLU A 23 -38.39 -1.06 -7.42
N LEU A 24 -38.77 -1.50 -8.63
CA LEU A 24 -39.49 -2.75 -8.83
C LEU A 24 -38.54 -3.94 -8.71
N LEU A 25 -37.33 -3.81 -9.26
CA LEU A 25 -36.28 -4.82 -9.11
C LEU A 25 -35.95 -5.07 -7.63
N LEU A 26 -35.84 -4.02 -6.82
CA LEU A 26 -35.63 -4.17 -5.38
C LEU A 26 -36.77 -4.88 -4.67
N ARG A 27 -38.04 -4.61 -5.02
CA ARG A 27 -39.19 -5.34 -4.46
C ARG A 27 -39.18 -6.82 -4.84
N VAL A 28 -38.73 -7.15 -6.05
CA VAL A 28 -38.52 -8.54 -6.45
C VAL A 28 -37.43 -9.17 -5.57
N LEU A 29 -36.32 -8.48 -5.33
CA LEU A 29 -35.26 -8.97 -4.45
C LEU A 29 -35.70 -9.10 -2.98
N GLU A 30 -36.60 -8.25 -2.49
CA GLU A 30 -37.21 -8.36 -1.17
C GLU A 30 -38.02 -9.67 -1.03
N SER A 31 -38.61 -10.18 -2.12
CA SER A 31 -39.33 -11.46 -2.11
C SER A 31 -38.46 -12.70 -2.34
N VAL A 32 -37.15 -12.54 -2.61
CA VAL A 32 -36.24 -13.69 -2.76
C VAL A 32 -35.85 -14.20 -1.37
N ASP A 33 -36.30 -15.41 -1.06
CA ASP A 33 -36.03 -16.07 0.23
C ASP A 33 -34.80 -16.99 0.21
N ASP A 34 -34.40 -17.50 -0.96
CA ASP A 34 -33.28 -18.44 -1.07
C ASP A 34 -31.93 -17.73 -1.25
N PHE A 35 -30.92 -18.14 -0.48
CA PHE A 35 -29.57 -17.56 -0.54
C PHE A 35 -28.88 -17.79 -1.90
N SER A 36 -29.13 -18.93 -2.54
CA SER A 36 -28.57 -19.25 -3.86
C SER A 36 -29.13 -18.32 -4.92
N ASP A 37 -30.41 -17.98 -4.81
CA ASP A 37 -31.07 -17.02 -5.70
C ASP A 37 -30.53 -15.60 -5.45
N CYS A 38 -30.39 -15.16 -4.19
CA CYS A 38 -29.77 -13.88 -3.86
C CYS A 38 -28.34 -13.76 -4.44
N ALA A 39 -27.55 -14.84 -4.33
CA ALA A 39 -26.22 -14.90 -4.93
C ALA A 39 -26.29 -14.89 -6.46
N ALA A 40 -27.16 -15.68 -7.08
CA ALA A 40 -27.34 -15.71 -8.53
C ALA A 40 -27.75 -14.34 -9.08
N PHE A 41 -28.67 -13.64 -8.42
CA PHE A 41 -29.05 -12.26 -8.75
C PHE A 41 -27.86 -11.30 -8.61
N SER A 42 -27.09 -11.40 -7.53
CA SER A 42 -25.90 -10.57 -7.32
C SER A 42 -24.81 -10.81 -8.38
N LEU A 43 -24.78 -11.98 -9.01
CA LEU A 43 -23.85 -12.33 -10.08
C LEU A 43 -24.36 -11.97 -11.48
N ALA A 44 -25.63 -12.21 -11.74
CA ALA A 44 -26.29 -11.89 -13.01
C ALA A 44 -26.42 -10.37 -13.18
N THR A 45 -26.70 -9.66 -12.09
CA THR A 45 -26.91 -8.21 -12.10
C THR A 45 -26.14 -7.54 -10.95
N PRO A 46 -24.80 -7.41 -11.03
CA PRO A 46 -23.96 -6.92 -9.93
C PRO A 46 -24.34 -5.53 -9.40
N ARG A 47 -24.82 -4.65 -10.29
CA ARG A 47 -25.33 -3.33 -9.91
C ARG A 47 -26.52 -3.43 -8.95
N LEU A 48 -27.43 -4.35 -9.21
CA LEU A 48 -28.63 -4.54 -8.40
C LEU A 48 -28.30 -5.22 -7.07
N GLY A 49 -27.40 -6.20 -7.05
CA GLY A 49 -26.87 -6.80 -5.81
C GLY A 49 -26.18 -5.76 -4.91
N LEU A 50 -25.38 -4.86 -5.50
CA LEU A 50 -24.77 -3.74 -4.77
C LEU A 50 -25.82 -2.74 -4.24
N LEU A 51 -26.89 -2.51 -4.99
CA LEU A 51 -27.96 -1.60 -4.60
C LEU A 51 -28.81 -2.19 -3.46
N ALA A 52 -29.13 -3.48 -3.52
CA ALA A 52 -29.77 -4.25 -2.45
C ALA A 52 -28.92 -4.24 -1.15
N HIS A 53 -27.60 -4.43 -1.29
CA HIS A 53 -26.65 -4.33 -0.19
C HIS A 53 -26.64 -2.93 0.43
N ARG A 54 -26.56 -1.87 -0.39
CA ARG A 54 -26.60 -0.46 0.09
C ARG A 54 -27.92 -0.09 0.77
N ARG A 55 -29.03 -0.71 0.37
CA ARG A 55 -30.35 -0.52 0.97
C ARG A 55 -30.56 -1.34 2.25
N GLY A 56 -29.57 -2.13 2.66
CA GLY A 56 -29.59 -2.87 3.93
C GLY A 56 -30.48 -4.11 3.90
N LEU A 57 -30.76 -4.70 2.73
CA LEU A 57 -31.49 -5.96 2.66
C LEU A 57 -30.64 -7.08 3.29
N ALA A 58 -31.08 -7.59 4.44
CA ALA A 58 -30.32 -8.52 5.30
C ALA A 58 -29.82 -9.79 4.58
N ARG A 59 -30.45 -10.18 3.47
CA ARG A 59 -30.08 -11.36 2.68
C ARG A 59 -29.01 -11.10 1.62
N PHE A 60 -28.78 -9.83 1.27
CA PHE A 60 -27.73 -9.38 0.34
C PHE A 60 -26.52 -8.81 1.10
N VAL A 61 -26.38 -9.17 2.37
CA VAL A 61 -25.31 -8.67 3.25
C VAL A 61 -23.92 -9.13 2.78
N ASP A 62 -23.84 -10.30 2.15
CA ASP A 62 -22.55 -10.91 1.80
C ASP A 62 -22.35 -11.01 0.27
N LEU A 63 -21.87 -9.92 -0.33
CA LEU A 63 -21.51 -9.88 -1.75
C LEU A 63 -20.40 -10.91 -2.10
N ARG A 64 -19.61 -11.36 -1.12
CA ARG A 64 -18.53 -12.33 -1.34
C ARG A 64 -19.01 -13.77 -1.25
N PHE A 65 -20.10 -14.04 -0.53
CA PHE A 65 -20.89 -15.27 -0.71
C PHE A 65 -21.30 -15.42 -2.19
N ALA A 66 -21.81 -14.35 -2.81
CA ALA A 66 -22.10 -14.38 -4.24
C ALA A 66 -20.86 -14.66 -5.11
N ILE A 67 -19.68 -14.13 -4.77
CA ILE A 67 -18.43 -14.45 -5.49
C ILE A 67 -18.02 -15.92 -5.30
N ALA A 68 -18.13 -16.47 -4.08
CA ALA A 68 -17.90 -17.89 -3.82
C ALA A 68 -18.83 -18.76 -4.67
N MET A 69 -20.09 -18.33 -4.83
CA MET A 69 -21.06 -18.94 -5.73
C MET A 69 -20.67 -18.84 -7.20
N LYS A 70 -20.09 -17.72 -7.65
CA LYS A 70 -19.58 -17.59 -9.03
C LYS A 70 -18.46 -18.57 -9.30
N LEU A 71 -17.53 -18.72 -8.36
CA LEU A 71 -16.41 -19.64 -8.50
C LEU A 71 -16.90 -21.09 -8.54
N LEU A 72 -17.89 -21.43 -7.71
CA LEU A 72 -18.58 -22.72 -7.79
C LEU A 72 -19.19 -22.93 -9.19
N LEU A 73 -19.92 -21.95 -9.72
CA LEU A 73 -20.51 -22.02 -11.07
C LEU A 73 -19.46 -22.18 -12.17
N ILE A 74 -18.34 -21.44 -12.10
CA ILE A 74 -17.23 -21.55 -13.06
C ILE A 74 -16.62 -22.96 -13.01
N GLN A 75 -16.42 -23.52 -11.81
CA GLN A 75 -15.92 -24.89 -11.65
C GLN A 75 -16.90 -25.93 -12.24
N ARG A 76 -18.21 -25.71 -12.09
CA ARG A 76 -19.25 -26.55 -12.72
C ARG A 76 -19.19 -26.46 -14.25
N CYS A 77 -19.05 -25.26 -14.81
CA CYS A 77 -18.96 -25.06 -16.25
C CYS A 77 -17.67 -25.63 -16.85
N ALA A 78 -16.53 -25.52 -16.15
CA ALA A 78 -15.27 -26.10 -16.57
C ALA A 78 -15.30 -27.65 -16.54
N ALA A 79 -16.00 -28.24 -15.57
CA ALA A 79 -16.20 -29.68 -15.47
C ALA A 79 -17.19 -30.25 -16.51
N ALA A 80 -18.07 -29.40 -17.07
CA ALA A 80 -19.08 -29.79 -18.08
C ALA A 80 -18.49 -30.21 -19.44
N GLY A 81 -17.17 -30.19 -19.62
CA GLY A 81 -16.47 -30.82 -20.74
C GLY A 81 -16.41 -32.35 -20.69
N THR A 82 -16.90 -32.99 -19.62
CA THR A 82 -16.95 -34.45 -19.49
C THR A 82 -18.25 -34.88 -18.82
N PHE A 83 -19.07 -35.70 -19.50
CA PHE A 83 -20.27 -36.31 -18.92
C PHE A 83 -19.88 -37.41 -17.91
N GLY A 84 -19.57 -36.98 -16.70
CA GLY A 84 -19.41 -37.83 -15.51
C GLY A 84 -19.87 -37.07 -14.28
N THR A 85 -20.34 -37.78 -13.26
CA THR A 85 -20.73 -37.23 -11.96
C THR A 85 -19.54 -36.58 -11.24
N VAL A 86 -19.18 -35.37 -11.65
CA VAL A 86 -18.22 -34.54 -10.92
C VAL A 86 -18.99 -33.84 -9.81
N SER A 87 -18.81 -34.30 -8.58
CA SER A 87 -19.23 -33.57 -7.38
C SER A 87 -18.42 -32.27 -7.35
N VAL A 88 -19.06 -31.14 -7.66
CA VAL A 88 -18.37 -29.84 -7.63
C VAL A 88 -18.44 -29.30 -6.21
N THR A 89 -17.50 -29.75 -5.40
CA THR A 89 -17.30 -29.28 -4.03
C THR A 89 -16.55 -27.95 -4.04
N LEU A 90 -16.91 -27.03 -3.15
CA LEU A 90 -16.13 -25.81 -2.93
C LEU A 90 -14.70 -26.18 -2.54
N SER A 91 -13.72 -25.46 -3.10
CA SER A 91 -12.31 -25.68 -2.73
C SER A 91 -11.99 -25.06 -1.37
N GLU A 92 -11.03 -25.64 -0.65
CA GLU A 92 -10.51 -25.09 0.61
C GLU A 92 -10.04 -23.66 0.46
N VAL A 93 -9.39 -23.34 -0.66
CA VAL A 93 -8.91 -21.98 -0.97
C VAL A 93 -10.06 -20.98 -0.98
N THR A 94 -11.22 -21.35 -1.52
CA THR A 94 -12.41 -20.50 -1.55
C THR A 94 -12.96 -20.27 -0.15
N LEU A 95 -13.06 -21.33 0.65
CA LEU A 95 -13.56 -21.25 2.04
C LEU A 95 -12.63 -20.43 2.93
N ARG A 96 -11.31 -20.57 2.78
CA ARG A 96 -10.31 -19.74 3.48
C ARG A 96 -10.43 -18.27 3.09
N LYS A 97 -10.59 -17.96 1.79
CA LYS A 97 -10.83 -16.59 1.33
C LYS A 97 -12.12 -16.00 1.89
N TYR A 98 -13.18 -16.80 1.99
CA TYR A 98 -14.45 -16.41 2.59
C TYR A 98 -14.29 -16.11 4.08
N ALA A 99 -13.74 -17.06 4.85
CA ALA A 99 -13.48 -16.91 6.28
C ALA A 99 -12.48 -15.77 6.60
N GLY A 100 -11.61 -15.45 5.65
CA GLY A 100 -10.67 -14.34 5.70
C GLY A 100 -11.30 -12.96 5.46
N ASP A 101 -12.62 -12.84 5.31
CA ASP A 101 -13.30 -11.55 5.20
C ASP A 101 -13.92 -11.12 6.54
N CYS A 102 -13.74 -9.87 6.95
CA CYS A 102 -14.30 -9.37 8.20
C CYS A 102 -15.84 -9.27 8.17
N ARG A 103 -16.44 -9.17 6.98
CA ARG A 103 -17.89 -9.08 6.76
C ARG A 103 -18.57 -10.43 6.61
N ALA A 104 -17.80 -11.52 6.45
CA ALA A 104 -18.37 -12.86 6.34
C ALA A 104 -19.19 -13.20 7.60
N SER A 105 -20.32 -13.88 7.40
CA SER A 105 -21.22 -14.35 8.49
C SER A 105 -21.32 -15.88 8.52
N ALA A 106 -21.52 -16.44 9.72
CA ALA A 106 -21.76 -17.87 9.91
C ALA A 106 -23.17 -18.30 9.46
N ASP A 107 -24.09 -17.35 9.20
CA ASP A 107 -25.47 -17.63 8.76
C ASP A 107 -25.53 -18.47 7.48
N HIS A 108 -24.50 -18.40 6.63
CA HIS A 108 -24.43 -19.13 5.37
C HIS A 108 -23.80 -20.52 5.51
N PHE A 109 -23.28 -20.90 6.68
CA PHE A 109 -22.60 -22.19 6.89
C PHE A 109 -23.49 -23.42 6.65
N PRO A 110 -24.76 -23.46 7.10
CA PRO A 110 -25.63 -24.61 6.82
C PRO A 110 -25.82 -24.86 5.32
N TRP A 111 -25.89 -23.79 4.54
CA TRP A 111 -25.96 -23.87 3.09
C TRP A 111 -24.62 -24.32 2.48
N LEU A 112 -23.49 -23.77 2.92
CA LEU A 112 -22.16 -24.21 2.46
C LEU A 112 -21.93 -25.70 2.72
N ALA A 113 -22.44 -26.22 3.84
CA ALA A 113 -22.38 -27.64 4.18
C ALA A 113 -23.27 -28.50 3.28
N SER A 114 -24.41 -27.99 2.78
CA SER A 114 -25.29 -28.75 1.89
C SER A 114 -24.69 -28.93 0.49
N VAL A 115 -23.96 -27.92 -0.01
CA VAL A 115 -23.30 -28.00 -1.33
C VAL A 115 -21.93 -28.67 -1.30
N SER A 116 -21.29 -28.74 -0.14
CA SER A 116 -19.98 -29.37 0.03
C SER A 116 -19.90 -30.12 1.37
N PRO A 117 -20.58 -31.28 1.52
CA PRO A 117 -20.60 -32.02 2.78
C PRO A 117 -19.21 -32.54 3.19
N ALA A 118 -18.36 -32.81 2.20
CA ALA A 118 -16.99 -33.29 2.43
C ALA A 118 -16.03 -32.17 2.87
N LEU A 119 -16.34 -30.91 2.60
CA LEU A 119 -15.51 -29.77 2.96
C LEU A 119 -16.38 -28.53 3.25
N CYS A 120 -16.57 -28.23 4.53
CA CYS A 120 -17.45 -27.15 4.97
C CYS A 120 -16.81 -26.26 6.05
N LEU A 121 -17.53 -25.20 6.44
CA LEU A 121 -17.16 -24.34 7.55
C LEU A 121 -18.09 -24.62 8.73
N SER A 122 -17.56 -24.57 9.94
CA SER A 122 -18.34 -24.59 11.17
C SER A 122 -17.96 -23.42 12.06
N SER A 123 -18.92 -22.93 12.82
CA SER A 123 -18.70 -22.01 13.92
C SER A 123 -18.98 -22.72 15.25
N GLU A 124 -18.07 -22.57 16.19
CA GLU A 124 -18.21 -23.05 17.56
C GLU A 124 -18.13 -21.87 18.51
N LEU A 125 -18.98 -21.85 19.54
CA LEU A 125 -18.91 -20.83 20.57
C LEU A 125 -18.08 -21.37 21.73
N GLU A 126 -16.91 -20.78 21.93
CA GLU A 126 -16.02 -21.09 23.04
C GLU A 126 -16.06 -19.98 24.10
N GLY A 127 -15.89 -20.34 25.37
CA GLY A 127 -15.81 -19.40 26.49
C GLY A 127 -17.15 -19.01 27.13
N ALA A 128 -17.07 -18.21 28.20
CA ALA A 128 -18.21 -17.71 28.96
C ALA A 128 -18.03 -16.22 29.30
N GLY A 129 -19.13 -15.48 29.40
CA GLY A 129 -19.11 -14.03 29.71
C GLY A 129 -18.34 -13.22 28.66
N GLU A 130 -17.49 -12.31 29.13
CA GLU A 130 -16.74 -11.36 28.28
C GLU A 130 -15.71 -12.03 27.36
N LEU A 131 -15.33 -13.27 27.65
CA LEU A 131 -14.40 -14.07 26.85
C LEU A 131 -15.10 -14.95 25.82
N ARG A 132 -16.42 -14.77 25.62
CA ARG A 132 -17.17 -15.56 24.64
C ARG A 132 -16.69 -15.22 23.23
N ALA A 133 -16.20 -16.23 22.52
CA ALA A 133 -15.68 -16.11 21.17
C ALA A 133 -16.37 -17.10 20.23
N GLU A 134 -16.57 -16.67 18.98
CA GLU A 134 -17.00 -17.51 17.88
C GLU A 134 -15.77 -17.94 17.07
N ASP A 135 -15.50 -19.24 17.06
CA ASP A 135 -14.39 -19.87 16.37
C ASP A 135 -14.86 -20.52 15.08
N TRP A 136 -14.30 -20.06 13.97
CA TRP A 136 -14.57 -20.57 12.64
C TRP A 136 -13.49 -21.57 12.26
N ARG A 137 -13.91 -22.79 11.91
CA ARG A 137 -13.02 -23.90 11.57
C ARG A 137 -13.38 -24.47 10.21
N LEU A 138 -12.36 -24.93 9.50
CA LEU A 138 -12.55 -25.80 8.34
C LEU A 138 -12.93 -27.21 8.82
N ARG A 139 -13.87 -27.89 8.16
CA ARG A 139 -14.17 -29.30 8.43
C ARG A 139 -13.99 -30.14 7.20
N ARG A 140 -13.53 -31.38 7.39
CA ARG A 140 -13.47 -32.42 6.35
C ARG A 140 -14.33 -33.60 6.81
N GLY A 141 -15.59 -33.65 6.36
CA GLY A 141 -16.58 -34.56 6.92
C GLY A 141 -16.81 -34.29 8.42
N GLU A 142 -16.69 -35.33 9.25
CA GLU A 142 -16.83 -35.20 10.71
C GLU A 142 -15.59 -34.63 11.39
N GLU A 143 -14.43 -34.65 10.74
CA GLU A 143 -13.17 -34.18 11.32
C GLU A 143 -13.15 -32.65 11.47
N VAL A 144 -12.83 -32.21 12.68
CA VAL A 144 -12.51 -30.80 12.96
C VAL A 144 -11.15 -30.49 12.35
N GLY A 145 -11.10 -29.54 11.43
CA GLY A 145 -9.90 -29.11 10.73
C GLY A 145 -9.31 -27.82 11.30
N ALA A 146 -8.56 -27.10 10.45
CA ALA A 146 -7.79 -25.93 10.84
C ALA A 146 -8.68 -24.77 11.33
N LYS A 147 -8.20 -24.06 12.35
CA LYS A 147 -8.79 -22.79 12.78
C LYS A 147 -8.53 -21.71 11.72
N LEU A 148 -9.57 -20.98 11.33
CA LEU A 148 -9.50 -19.96 10.27
C LEU A 148 -9.73 -18.56 10.81
N ARG A 149 -10.71 -18.39 11.71
CA ARG A 149 -11.10 -17.09 12.25
C ARG A 149 -11.62 -17.25 13.67
N MET A 150 -11.41 -16.23 14.48
CA MET A 150 -11.91 -16.12 15.84
C MET A 150 -12.48 -14.72 16.02
N ARG A 151 -13.72 -14.61 16.49
CA ARG A 151 -14.40 -13.34 16.74
C ARG A 151 -14.86 -13.27 18.19
N PHE A 152 -14.41 -12.27 18.92
CA PHE A 152 -14.93 -12.01 20.27
C PHE A 152 -16.32 -11.39 20.19
N LEU A 153 -17.28 -11.97 20.92
CA LEU A 153 -18.70 -11.58 20.87
C LEU A 153 -19.04 -10.49 21.89
N GLN A 154 -18.26 -10.36 22.96
CA GLN A 154 -18.38 -9.30 23.95
C GLN A 154 -17.11 -8.43 23.91
N GLY A 155 -17.29 -7.11 23.86
CA GLY A 155 -16.21 -6.13 23.65
C GLY A 155 -15.86 -5.92 22.18
N ARG A 156 -15.68 -4.63 21.79
CA ARG A 156 -15.01 -4.00 20.63
C ARG A 156 -14.87 -4.73 19.26
N GLY A 157 -15.56 -5.84 19.02
CA GLY A 157 -15.60 -6.55 17.74
C GLY A 157 -14.25 -7.09 17.26
N MET A 158 -13.38 -7.55 18.17
CA MET A 158 -12.06 -8.06 17.83
C MET A 158 -12.15 -9.34 16.99
N VAL A 159 -11.44 -9.38 15.86
CA VAL A 159 -11.40 -10.52 14.94
C VAL A 159 -9.96 -10.92 14.62
N ARG A 160 -9.61 -12.18 14.87
CA ARG A 160 -8.33 -12.79 14.48
C ARG A 160 -8.52 -13.76 13.33
N HIS A 161 -7.55 -13.79 12.41
CA HIS A 161 -7.52 -14.68 11.24
C HIS A 161 -6.23 -15.49 11.27
N TYR A 162 -6.36 -16.76 10.91
CA TYR A 162 -5.30 -17.73 11.01
C TYR A 162 -5.08 -18.44 9.68
N GLU A 163 -3.82 -18.80 9.43
CA GLU A 163 -3.42 -19.65 8.31
C GLU A 163 -2.62 -20.84 8.81
N GLY A 164 -2.61 -21.91 8.03
CA GLY A 164 -1.90 -23.15 8.38
C GLY A 164 -2.82 -24.36 8.40
N GLU A 165 -2.19 -25.52 8.58
CA GLU A 165 -2.86 -26.78 8.80
C GLU A 165 -3.33 -26.90 10.26
N ARG A 166 -4.15 -27.91 10.53
CA ARG A 166 -4.63 -28.18 11.88
C ARG A 166 -3.44 -28.40 12.83
N GLY A 167 -3.38 -27.64 13.91
CA GLY A 167 -2.28 -27.68 14.88
C GLY A 167 -1.01 -26.95 14.42
N ALA A 168 -1.04 -26.27 13.28
CA ALA A 168 0.04 -25.40 12.80
C ALA A 168 -0.48 -24.00 12.46
N GLU A 169 -1.65 -23.64 13.00
CA GLU A 169 -2.29 -22.35 12.72
C GLU A 169 -1.47 -21.21 13.32
N ARG A 170 -1.10 -20.25 12.46
CA ARG A 170 -0.42 -19.01 12.81
C ARG A 170 -1.36 -17.82 12.65
N LEU A 171 -1.23 -16.82 13.51
CA LEU A 171 -1.96 -15.56 13.35
C LEU A 171 -1.41 -14.80 12.14
N VAL A 172 -2.28 -14.40 11.22
CA VAL A 172 -1.88 -13.60 10.03
C VAL A 172 -2.52 -12.23 10.00
N ARG A 173 -3.68 -12.06 10.64
CA ARG A 173 -4.39 -10.79 10.65
C ARG A 173 -5.24 -10.63 11.89
N GLU A 174 -5.21 -9.45 12.48
CA GLU A 174 -6.02 -9.08 13.63
C GLU A 174 -6.71 -7.74 13.37
N CYS A 175 -8.00 -7.66 13.63
CA CYS A 175 -8.82 -6.47 13.48
C CYS A 175 -9.35 -6.07 14.85
N VAL A 176 -9.04 -4.86 15.30
CA VAL A 176 -9.50 -4.28 16.58
C VAL A 176 -9.83 -2.82 16.35
N ASP A 177 -11.08 -2.41 16.59
CA ASP A 177 -11.49 -0.99 16.49
C ASP A 177 -11.13 -0.30 15.18
N GLY A 178 -11.31 -0.99 14.05
CA GLY A 178 -10.95 -0.46 12.73
C GLY A 178 -9.45 -0.50 12.43
N THR A 179 -8.59 -0.78 13.41
CA THR A 179 -7.17 -1.05 13.20
C THR A 179 -6.98 -2.47 12.69
N VAL A 180 -6.18 -2.65 11.65
CA VAL A 180 -5.85 -3.95 11.06
C VAL A 180 -4.36 -4.22 11.17
N PHE A 181 -3.98 -5.22 11.96
CA PHE A 181 -2.62 -5.72 12.08
C PHE A 181 -2.42 -6.93 11.17
N HIS A 182 -1.25 -7.02 10.53
CA HIS A 182 -0.82 -8.16 9.76
C HIS A 182 0.46 -8.74 10.37
N TYR A 183 0.53 -10.05 10.36
CA TYR A 183 1.58 -10.82 11.00
C TYR A 183 2.17 -11.83 10.02
N GLU A 184 3.46 -12.11 10.18
CA GLU A 184 4.21 -13.14 9.46
C GLU A 184 5.02 -13.97 10.46
N GLY A 185 5.47 -15.16 10.07
CA GLY A 185 6.28 -16.04 10.91
C GLY A 185 5.64 -17.40 11.12
N GLU A 186 6.36 -18.26 11.82
CA GLU A 186 5.85 -19.59 12.19
C GLU A 186 4.90 -19.50 13.39
N ARG A 187 4.14 -20.57 13.63
CA ARG A 187 3.24 -20.66 14.78
C ARG A 187 4.00 -20.41 16.09
N GLY A 188 3.57 -19.41 16.85
CA GLY A 188 4.18 -19.01 18.11
C GLY A 188 5.34 -18.01 17.97
N ALA A 189 5.83 -17.79 16.75
CA ALA A 189 6.90 -16.83 16.42
C ALA A 189 6.39 -15.71 15.50
N GLU A 190 5.08 -15.44 15.50
CA GLU A 190 4.48 -14.44 14.63
C GLU A 190 4.91 -13.03 15.03
N ARG A 191 5.45 -12.29 14.07
CA ARG A 191 5.89 -10.90 14.20
C ARG A 191 4.96 -9.97 13.44
N ARG A 192 4.78 -8.75 13.95
CA ARG A 192 4.00 -7.72 13.24
C ARG A 192 4.80 -7.20 12.05
N VAL A 193 4.20 -7.18 10.86
CA VAL A 193 4.83 -6.64 9.65
C VAL A 193 4.12 -5.42 9.09
N ARG A 194 2.82 -5.28 9.40
CA ARG A 194 2.03 -4.15 8.91
C ARG A 194 0.90 -3.81 9.87
N GLN A 195 0.62 -2.53 10.03
CA GLN A 195 -0.54 -2.03 10.73
C GLN A 195 -1.23 -0.98 9.86
N CYS A 196 -2.54 -1.13 9.66
CA CYS A 196 -3.37 -0.14 9.00
C CYS A 196 -4.29 0.49 10.05
N PHE A 197 -4.25 1.81 10.18
CA PHE A 197 -5.10 2.56 11.08
C PHE A 197 -5.52 3.84 10.38
N ASP A 198 -6.83 4.05 10.25
CA ASP A 198 -7.41 5.14 9.47
C ASP A 198 -6.75 5.24 8.08
N ASP A 199 -6.16 6.40 7.78
CA ASP A 199 -5.49 6.75 6.53
C ASP A 199 -3.97 6.54 6.58
N MET A 200 -3.49 5.76 7.56
CA MET A 200 -2.07 5.47 7.77
C MET A 200 -1.76 3.98 7.68
N VAL A 201 -0.65 3.66 7.03
CA VAL A 201 -0.08 2.31 6.97
C VAL A 201 1.33 2.32 7.53
N PHE A 202 1.55 1.56 8.59
CA PHE A 202 2.87 1.36 9.20
C PHE A 202 3.43 0.01 8.78
N HIS A 203 4.71 -0.03 8.48
CA HIS A 203 5.47 -1.24 8.15
C HIS A 203 6.55 -1.48 9.18
N TYR A 204 6.73 -2.75 9.52
CA TYR A 204 7.64 -3.20 10.56
C TYR A 204 8.56 -4.31 10.07
N GLU A 205 9.76 -4.35 10.61
CA GLU A 205 10.75 -5.42 10.42
C GLU A 205 11.37 -5.81 11.75
N GLY A 206 12.02 -6.97 11.82
CA GLY A 206 12.65 -7.48 13.04
C GLY A 206 12.13 -8.85 13.44
N GLU A 207 12.64 -9.39 14.54
CA GLU A 207 12.16 -10.65 15.13
C GLU A 207 10.91 -10.42 15.99
N GLN A 208 10.21 -11.49 16.36
CA GLN A 208 9.05 -11.41 17.25
C GLN A 208 9.45 -10.72 18.57
N GLY A 209 8.76 -9.64 18.92
CA GLY A 209 9.09 -8.86 20.11
C GLY A 209 10.32 -7.96 19.96
N ALA A 210 10.86 -7.81 18.76
CA ALA A 210 11.92 -6.84 18.43
C ALA A 210 11.57 -6.05 17.16
N GLU A 211 10.29 -5.98 16.81
CA GLU A 211 9.83 -5.29 15.60
C GLU A 211 10.06 -3.78 15.72
N ARG A 212 10.73 -3.22 14.71
CA ARG A 212 11.00 -1.80 14.52
C ARG A 212 10.20 -1.25 13.35
N GLN A 213 9.80 0.01 13.44
CA GLN A 213 9.11 0.69 12.34
C GLN A 213 10.11 1.07 11.24
N VAL A 214 9.83 0.69 10.00
CA VAL A 214 10.72 0.99 8.85
C VAL A 214 10.08 1.93 7.84
N ARG A 215 8.75 1.96 7.77
CA ARG A 215 8.02 2.81 6.82
C ARG A 215 6.66 3.23 7.35
N THR A 216 6.24 4.44 7.03
CA THR A 216 4.87 4.93 7.20
C THR A 216 4.37 5.56 5.92
N GLU A 217 3.18 5.18 5.50
CA GLU A 217 2.49 5.73 4.33
C GLU A 217 1.22 6.44 4.80
N PHE A 218 0.97 7.62 4.25
CA PHE A 218 -0.22 8.43 4.53
C PHE A 218 -1.09 8.48 3.27
N ALA A 219 -2.42 8.64 3.43
CA ALA A 219 -3.33 8.72 2.29
C ALA A 219 -3.06 9.91 1.35
N ASN A 220 -2.38 10.95 1.82
CA ASN A 220 -1.95 12.08 0.97
C ASN A 220 -0.72 11.76 0.10
N GLY A 221 -0.24 10.52 0.07
CA GLY A 221 0.94 10.10 -0.70
C GLY A 221 2.28 10.35 0.00
N THR A 222 2.28 10.97 1.19
CA THR A 222 3.51 11.12 1.98
C THR A 222 4.01 9.76 2.43
N VAL A 223 5.31 9.51 2.29
CA VAL A 223 5.96 8.27 2.78
C VAL A 223 7.19 8.62 3.61
N PHE A 224 7.23 8.14 4.84
CA PHE A 224 8.40 8.25 5.72
C PHE A 224 9.13 6.91 5.79
N HIS A 225 10.46 6.95 5.78
CA HIS A 225 11.33 5.79 6.00
C HIS A 225 12.18 6.01 7.24
N TYR A 226 12.41 4.92 7.96
CA TYR A 226 13.06 4.91 9.26
C TYR A 226 14.15 3.84 9.32
N GLU A 227 15.17 4.11 10.13
CA GLU A 227 16.26 3.18 10.46
C GLU A 227 16.53 3.24 11.96
N GLY A 228 17.20 2.23 12.51
CA GLY A 228 17.56 2.17 13.93
C GLY A 228 17.11 0.87 14.58
N GLU A 229 17.35 0.73 15.87
CA GLU A 229 16.84 -0.40 16.66
C GLU A 229 15.41 -0.13 17.14
N ARG A 230 14.72 -1.15 17.64
CA ARG A 230 13.37 -1.01 18.19
C ARG A 230 13.37 0.05 19.29
N GLY A 231 12.52 1.07 19.14
CA GLY A 231 12.40 2.19 20.07
C GLY A 231 13.42 3.31 19.86
N ALA A 232 14.42 3.12 19.01
CA ALA A 232 15.45 4.09 18.63
C ALA A 232 15.37 4.47 17.13
N GLU A 233 14.21 4.27 16.51
CA GLU A 233 14.03 4.52 15.09
C GLU A 233 14.10 6.02 14.78
N ARG A 234 14.98 6.38 13.85
CA ARG A 234 15.21 7.72 13.34
C ARG A 234 14.70 7.84 11.90
N ARG A 235 14.21 9.02 11.53
CA ARG A 235 13.79 9.29 10.14
C ARG A 235 15.01 9.46 9.25
N VAL A 236 15.06 8.76 8.13
CA VAL A 236 16.17 8.87 7.17
C VAL A 236 15.73 9.41 5.82
N ARG A 237 14.44 9.24 5.49
CA ARG A 237 13.90 9.70 4.21
C ARG A 237 12.43 10.06 4.32
N GLN A 238 12.02 11.10 3.61
CA GLN A 238 10.63 11.48 3.41
C GLN A 238 10.38 11.73 1.93
N CYS A 239 9.36 11.07 1.38
CA CYS A 239 8.85 11.34 0.03
C CYS A 239 7.53 12.09 0.17
N PHE A 240 7.40 13.21 -0.51
CA PHE A 240 6.17 14.00 -0.54
C PHE A 240 6.06 14.69 -1.90
N ASP A 241 4.97 14.42 -2.61
CA ASP A 241 4.77 14.84 -4.00
C ASP A 241 6.01 14.48 -4.85
N ASP A 242 6.58 15.48 -5.52
CA ASP A 242 7.76 15.38 -6.39
C ASP A 242 9.08 15.67 -5.65
N MET A 243 9.08 15.62 -4.31
CA MET A 243 10.24 15.90 -3.48
C MET A 243 10.65 14.72 -2.61
N VAL A 244 11.96 14.50 -2.51
CA VAL A 244 12.57 13.53 -1.60
C VAL A 244 13.52 14.24 -0.65
N PHE A 245 13.25 14.17 0.65
CA PHE A 245 14.09 14.71 1.71
C PHE A 245 14.89 13.58 2.36
N HIS A 246 16.17 13.83 2.62
CA HIS A 246 17.07 12.92 3.34
C HIS A 246 17.51 13.53 4.65
N TYR A 247 17.60 12.69 5.67
CA TYR A 247 17.91 13.08 7.03
C TYR A 247 19.05 12.25 7.62
N GLU A 248 19.83 12.88 8.49
CA GLU A 248 20.89 12.26 9.28
C GLU A 248 20.80 12.70 10.74
N GLY A 249 21.47 12.00 11.66
CA GLY A 249 21.44 12.28 13.09
C GLY A 249 20.83 11.13 13.89
N GLU A 250 20.81 11.29 15.22
CA GLU A 250 20.19 10.35 16.15
C GLU A 250 18.67 10.54 16.21
N GLN A 251 17.96 9.59 16.82
CA GLN A 251 16.52 9.68 17.03
C GLN A 251 16.16 10.98 17.78
N GLY A 252 15.29 11.79 17.19
CA GLY A 252 14.91 13.07 17.77
C GLY A 252 15.97 14.17 17.62
N ALA A 253 17.04 13.95 16.88
CA ALA A 253 18.03 14.95 16.50
C ALA A 253 18.27 14.96 14.98
N GLU A 254 17.33 14.42 14.20
CA GLU A 254 17.49 14.31 12.76
C GLU A 254 17.49 15.69 12.10
N ARG A 255 18.50 15.92 11.28
CA ARG A 255 18.73 17.13 10.48
C ARG A 255 18.58 16.81 8.99
N GLN A 256 18.07 17.76 8.22
CA GLN A 256 17.96 17.61 6.77
C GLN A 256 19.33 17.78 6.12
N VAL A 257 19.74 16.83 5.27
CA VAL A 257 21.05 16.88 4.60
C VAL A 257 20.95 16.97 3.08
N ARG A 258 19.82 16.54 2.51
CA ARG A 258 19.58 16.58 1.06
C ARG A 258 18.11 16.70 0.72
N THR A 259 17.80 17.43 -0.34
CA THR A 259 16.48 17.46 -0.98
C THR A 259 16.65 17.26 -2.48
N GLU A 260 15.91 16.32 -3.04
CA GLU A 260 15.85 16.03 -4.46
C GLU A 260 14.47 16.39 -4.99
N PHE A 261 14.43 17.00 -6.17
CA PHE A 261 13.20 17.35 -6.89
C PHE A 261 13.08 16.51 -8.15
N ALA A 262 11.85 16.26 -8.60
CA ALA A 262 11.59 15.48 -9.81
C ALA A 262 12.19 16.08 -11.09
N ASP A 263 12.48 17.38 -11.12
CA ASP A 263 13.15 18.03 -12.24
C ASP A 263 14.66 17.74 -12.32
N GLY A 264 15.21 16.97 -11.38
CA GLY A 264 16.63 16.60 -11.29
C GLY A 264 17.45 17.56 -10.43
N THR A 265 16.83 18.59 -9.88
CA THR A 265 17.47 19.56 -9.00
C THR A 265 17.76 18.94 -7.61
N VAL A 266 18.91 19.25 -7.01
CA VAL A 266 19.31 18.73 -5.69
C VAL A 266 19.89 19.83 -4.79
N PHE A 267 19.36 20.00 -3.58
CA PHE A 267 19.98 20.82 -2.52
C PHE A 267 20.70 19.94 -1.51
N HIS A 268 21.84 20.40 -1.03
CA HIS A 268 22.57 19.83 0.10
C HIS A 268 22.66 20.84 1.24
N TYR A 269 22.59 20.31 2.46
CA TYR A 269 22.52 21.07 3.69
C TYR A 269 23.53 20.58 4.72
N GLU A 270 24.02 21.49 5.57
CA GLU A 270 24.87 21.22 6.73
C GLU A 270 24.37 21.99 7.94
N GLY A 271 24.83 21.63 9.15
CA GLY A 271 24.42 22.27 10.40
C GLY A 271 23.72 21.31 11.33
N GLU A 272 23.32 21.80 12.50
CA GLU A 272 22.55 21.06 13.50
C GLU A 272 21.05 21.09 13.17
N ARG A 273 20.27 20.21 13.83
CA ARG A 273 18.81 20.15 13.65
C ARG A 273 18.17 21.51 13.90
N GLY A 274 17.47 22.03 12.89
CA GLY A 274 16.78 23.32 12.94
C GLY A 274 17.67 24.54 12.65
N ALA A 275 18.96 24.34 12.43
CA ALA A 275 19.94 25.36 12.03
C ALA A 275 20.68 24.93 10.75
N GLU A 276 20.01 24.17 9.89
CA GLU A 276 20.60 23.72 8.63
C GLU A 276 20.75 24.88 7.64
N ARG A 277 21.92 24.97 7.02
CA ARG A 277 22.29 25.94 5.99
C ARG A 277 22.52 25.26 4.65
N LYS A 278 22.22 25.95 3.56
CA LYS A 278 22.46 25.42 2.20
C LYS A 278 23.95 25.54 1.88
N VAL A 279 24.57 24.43 1.48
CA VAL A 279 26.01 24.41 1.13
C VAL A 279 26.27 24.08 -0.33
N ARG A 280 25.36 23.35 -0.97
CA ARG A 280 25.50 22.98 -2.38
C ARG A 280 24.14 22.86 -3.05
N TYR A 281 24.11 23.24 -4.31
CA TYR A 281 22.92 23.21 -5.15
C TYR A 281 23.29 22.72 -6.55
N GLU A 282 22.67 21.62 -6.97
CA GLU A 282 22.90 20.99 -8.27
C GLU A 282 21.67 21.19 -9.15
N PHE A 283 21.91 21.69 -10.35
CA PHE A 283 20.91 21.81 -11.38
C PHE A 283 20.93 20.58 -12.28
N ALA A 284 19.77 20.28 -12.88
CA ALA A 284 19.63 19.17 -13.83
C ALA A 284 20.50 19.31 -15.10
N ASP A 285 20.92 20.53 -15.43
CA ASP A 285 21.83 20.81 -16.56
C ASP A 285 23.31 20.52 -16.24
N GLY A 286 23.62 20.10 -15.01
CA GLY A 286 24.97 19.79 -14.55
C GLY A 286 25.70 20.96 -13.87
N ASN A 287 25.10 22.16 -13.80
CA ASN A 287 25.68 23.26 -13.05
C ASN A 287 25.59 22.99 -11.54
N VAL A 288 26.66 23.32 -10.79
CA VAL A 288 26.73 23.14 -9.34
C VAL A 288 27.15 24.43 -8.65
N LEU A 289 26.34 24.91 -7.71
CA LEU A 289 26.61 26.12 -6.93
C LEU A 289 26.99 25.70 -5.51
N HIS A 290 28.06 26.29 -4.98
CA HIS A 290 28.52 26.11 -3.61
C HIS A 290 28.33 27.39 -2.82
N TYR A 291 27.85 27.25 -1.60
CA TYR A 291 27.49 28.35 -0.72
C TYR A 291 28.26 28.27 0.61
N GLU A 292 28.48 29.42 1.23
CA GLU A 292 29.11 29.54 2.54
C GLU A 292 28.40 30.63 3.36
N GLY A 293 28.39 30.50 4.70
CA GLY A 293 27.81 31.47 5.61
C GLY A 293 27.01 30.80 6.72
N GLU A 294 26.43 31.62 7.59
CA GLU A 294 25.49 31.18 8.63
C GLU A 294 24.11 30.85 8.02
N PRO A 295 23.27 30.05 8.72
CA PRO A 295 21.94 29.69 8.25
C PRO A 295 21.11 30.90 7.86
N GLY A 296 20.60 30.89 6.63
CA GLY A 296 19.77 31.96 6.09
C GLY A 296 20.52 33.23 5.68
N VAL A 297 21.85 33.27 5.72
CA VAL A 297 22.68 34.36 5.16
C VAL A 297 23.79 33.83 4.26
N GLU A 298 23.59 32.65 3.68
CA GLU A 298 24.57 32.00 2.82
C GLU A 298 24.81 32.80 1.54
N ARG A 299 26.08 32.96 1.18
CA ARG A 299 26.58 33.64 -0.03
C ARG A 299 27.14 32.64 -1.03
N LEU A 300 27.03 32.97 -2.32
CA LEU A 300 27.61 32.16 -3.40
C LEU A 300 29.15 32.25 -3.35
N LEU A 301 29.82 31.10 -3.20
CA LEU A 301 31.28 31.00 -3.15
C LEU A 301 31.86 30.54 -4.50
N ARG A 302 31.23 29.53 -5.10
CA ARG A 302 31.76 28.85 -6.29
C ARG A 302 30.63 28.34 -7.17
N VAL A 303 30.83 28.42 -8.49
CA VAL A 303 29.98 27.82 -9.51
C VAL A 303 30.83 26.87 -10.34
N GLU A 304 30.38 25.64 -10.52
CA GLU A 304 30.91 24.70 -11.50
C GLU A 304 29.91 24.63 -12.65
N LEU A 305 30.33 25.03 -13.83
CA LEU A 305 29.49 25.00 -15.02
C LEU A 305 29.54 23.61 -15.67
N ALA A 306 28.49 23.27 -16.40
CA ALA A 306 28.39 22.00 -17.12
C ALA A 306 29.53 21.76 -18.12
N ASP A 307 30.18 22.82 -18.61
CA ASP A 307 31.36 22.72 -19.48
C ASP A 307 32.68 22.42 -18.73
N GLY A 308 32.62 22.29 -17.40
CA GLY A 308 33.75 22.07 -16.50
C GLY A 308 34.45 23.35 -16.02
N THR A 309 34.02 24.53 -16.46
CA THR A 309 34.56 25.81 -15.98
C THR A 309 34.16 26.04 -14.52
N VAL A 310 35.11 26.49 -13.70
CA VAL A 310 34.89 26.80 -12.29
C VAL A 310 35.01 28.31 -12.07
N GLU A 311 33.93 28.94 -11.61
CA GLU A 311 33.88 30.35 -11.26
C GLU A 311 33.91 30.52 -9.73
N HIS A 312 34.70 31.47 -9.24
CA HIS A 312 34.74 31.85 -7.83
C HIS A 312 34.14 33.24 -7.66
N HIS A 313 33.38 33.39 -6.57
CA HIS A 313 32.61 34.59 -6.25
C HIS A 313 32.97 35.12 -4.86
N GLU A 314 32.90 36.44 -4.72
CA GLU A 314 33.11 37.14 -3.44
C GLU A 314 32.06 38.23 -3.26
N GLY A 315 31.67 38.49 -2.01
CA GLY A 315 30.73 39.54 -1.65
C GLY A 315 29.77 39.09 -0.54
N GLU A 316 28.94 40.01 -0.08
CA GLU A 316 27.83 39.68 0.82
C GLU A 316 26.71 38.96 0.06
N ARG A 317 25.80 38.32 0.79
CA ARG A 317 24.64 37.63 0.21
C ARG A 317 23.86 38.56 -0.72
N GLY A 318 23.70 38.16 -1.97
CA GLY A 318 23.01 38.96 -3.00
C GLY A 318 23.86 40.08 -3.63
N ALA A 319 25.13 40.23 -3.25
CA ALA A 319 26.07 41.16 -3.85
C ALA A 319 27.33 40.46 -4.39
N GLU A 320 27.29 39.13 -4.52
CA GLU A 320 28.43 38.33 -4.93
C GLU A 320 28.82 38.62 -6.39
N ARG A 321 30.10 38.93 -6.59
CA ARG A 321 30.71 39.22 -7.89
C ARG A 321 31.71 38.15 -8.27
N LYS A 322 31.87 37.90 -9.58
CA LYS A 322 32.88 36.96 -10.09
C LYS A 322 34.27 37.54 -9.91
N VAL A 323 35.19 36.81 -9.30
CA VAL A 323 36.58 37.25 -9.07
C VAL A 323 37.60 36.39 -9.81
N ARG A 324 37.28 35.13 -10.08
CA ARG A 324 38.17 34.18 -10.76
C ARG A 324 37.36 33.17 -11.56
N ALA A 325 37.84 32.79 -12.75
CA ALA A 325 37.31 31.65 -13.51
C ALA A 325 38.45 30.76 -14.01
N VAL A 326 38.31 29.45 -13.85
CA VAL A 326 39.27 28.43 -14.26
C VAL A 326 38.60 27.56 -15.32
N SER A 327 39.21 27.45 -16.51
CA SER A 327 38.69 26.58 -17.57
C SER A 327 38.71 25.11 -17.14
N ALA A 328 37.90 24.26 -17.75
CA ALA A 328 37.84 22.81 -17.47
C ALA A 328 39.19 22.09 -17.48
N SER A 329 40.12 22.48 -18.38
CA SER A 329 41.46 21.88 -18.45
C SER A 329 42.45 22.42 -17.42
N GLY A 330 42.07 23.45 -16.63
CA GLY A 330 42.99 24.22 -15.78
C GLY A 330 43.95 25.14 -16.55
N ALA A 331 44.03 25.03 -17.88
CA ALA A 331 45.03 25.72 -18.69
C ALA A 331 44.85 27.24 -18.75
N VAL A 332 43.64 27.75 -18.50
CA VAL A 332 43.34 29.18 -18.50
C VAL A 332 42.70 29.58 -17.18
N VAL A 333 43.32 30.55 -16.51
CA VAL A 333 42.77 31.21 -15.31
C VAL A 333 42.52 32.68 -15.65
N LYS A 334 41.30 33.18 -15.45
CA LYS A 334 40.93 34.60 -15.62
C LYS A 334 40.60 35.21 -14.27
N TYR A 335 41.05 36.43 -14.02
CA TYR A 335 40.74 37.24 -12.84
C TYR A 335 39.89 38.44 -13.25
N PHE A 336 38.92 38.77 -12.40
CA PHE A 336 37.88 39.74 -12.69
C PHE A 336 37.81 40.81 -11.60
N GLU A 337 37.51 42.04 -12.00
CA GLU A 337 37.20 43.16 -11.11
C GLU A 337 35.97 43.93 -11.62
N GLY A 338 35.21 44.52 -10.70
CA GLY A 338 34.02 45.30 -11.00
C GLY A 338 32.90 45.05 -10.00
N ALA A 339 31.80 45.78 -10.12
CA ALA A 339 30.58 45.46 -9.36
C ALA A 339 29.89 44.23 -9.96
N ARG A 340 29.01 43.61 -9.17
CA ARG A 340 28.21 42.44 -9.60
C ARG A 340 27.52 42.70 -10.95
N GLY A 341 27.75 41.82 -11.92
CA GLY A 341 27.16 41.87 -13.26
C GLY A 341 27.85 42.80 -14.25
N VAL A 342 28.89 43.54 -13.84
CA VAL A 342 29.70 44.41 -14.70
C VAL A 342 31.20 44.13 -14.55
N GLU A 343 31.55 42.92 -14.12
CA GLU A 343 32.93 42.50 -13.92
C GLU A 343 33.67 42.38 -15.26
N ARG A 344 34.91 42.88 -15.30
CA ARG A 344 35.80 42.81 -16.47
C ARG A 344 37.04 42.00 -16.14
N VAL A 345 37.56 41.27 -17.14
CA VAL A 345 38.83 40.55 -16.99
C VAL A 345 39.97 41.57 -16.83
N VAL A 346 40.71 41.47 -15.74
CA VAL A 346 41.88 42.33 -15.46
C VAL A 346 43.21 41.60 -15.63
N ARG A 347 43.21 40.27 -15.52
CA ARG A 347 44.38 39.43 -15.67
C ARG A 347 43.97 38.04 -16.15
N TRP A 348 44.82 37.39 -16.94
CA TRP A 348 44.70 35.96 -17.20
C TRP A 348 46.07 35.27 -17.14
N GLU A 349 46.06 33.96 -16.91
CA GLU A 349 47.24 33.10 -16.88
C GLU A 349 47.00 31.89 -17.79
N PHE A 350 48.07 31.45 -18.45
CA PHE A 350 48.09 30.24 -19.25
C PHE A 350 49.07 29.26 -18.62
N ASP A 351 48.58 28.09 -18.20
CA ASP A 351 49.43 26.99 -17.78
C ASP A 351 49.59 26.04 -18.98
N GLY A 352 50.70 26.20 -19.70
CA GLY A 352 51.06 25.37 -20.85
C GLY A 352 52.53 24.98 -20.75
N PRO A 353 52.94 23.80 -21.27
CA PRO A 353 54.32 23.36 -21.19
C PRO A 353 55.23 24.43 -21.80
N ALA A 354 56.29 24.80 -21.05
CA ALA A 354 57.33 25.69 -21.55
C ALA A 354 57.76 25.22 -22.94
N ARG A 355 57.70 26.11 -23.94
CA ARG A 355 58.13 25.79 -25.31
C ARG A 355 59.55 25.22 -25.24
N PRO A 356 59.84 24.06 -25.84
CA PRO A 356 61.23 23.65 -26.02
C PRO A 356 61.92 24.71 -26.90
N GLN A 357 63.06 25.21 -26.43
CA GLN A 357 63.94 26.13 -27.15
C GLN A 357 64.62 25.44 -28.33
#